data_AF-A0A1I7MS13-F1
#
_entry.id   AF-A0A1I7MS13-F1
#
_cell.length_a   1.000
_cell.length_b   1.000
_cell.length_c   1.000
_cell.angle_alpha   90.00
_cell.angle_beta   90.00
_cell.angle_gamma   90.00
#
_symmetry.space_group_name_H-M   'P 1'
#
loop_
_entity.id
_entity.type
_entity.pdbx_description
1 polymer ?
#
loop_
_entity_poly.entity_id
_entity_poly.type
_entity_poly.pdbx_seq_one_letter_code
_entity_poly.pdbx_strand_id
1 'polypeptide(L)'
;MRKTLSAAVTTACGAALLTTALPAAAATTDDGAGMASLSVLHGVPELTVDVYVNGDLTLDDFAPGDLAGPLDLAPGDYELAVTAADAADASEPVIGPVDVTLEGGTSYTAAAHLDADGQPTATAFVNDTSMLEAGQGRLTVRHIAAAPAVDVWADGAVAIEGLTNPDEKSLELPAGTIEAAVSVSGETDPVLGPTDVTVTEGAATVVYAWGSAEDGSLALATQAIEGMHSAPEGVPTGTTQVPGEQQQGLWLAVGGGLAALLAGGVLMARRQVASSRV
;
A
#
# COMPACT_ATOMS: atom_id res chain seq x y z
N MET A 1 31.73 -77.38 -19.35
CA MET A 1 31.84 -78.39 -18.28
C MET A 1 31.25 -77.77 -17.01
N ARG A 2 30.25 -78.45 -16.40
CA ARG A 2 29.93 -78.59 -14.95
C ARG A 2 29.88 -77.27 -14.14
N LYS A 3 28.68 -76.79 -13.75
CA LYS A 3 27.97 -77.07 -12.46
C LYS A 3 28.71 -76.41 -11.26
N THR A 4 28.15 -75.70 -10.29
CA THR A 4 26.80 -75.42 -9.72
C THR A 4 27.03 -74.76 -8.34
N LEU A 5 25.99 -74.17 -7.72
CA LEU A 5 25.75 -74.01 -6.25
C LEU A 5 26.56 -72.88 -5.54
N SER A 6 26.04 -72.07 -4.61
CA SER A 6 24.82 -72.13 -3.78
C SER A 6 24.38 -70.73 -3.29
N ALA A 7 23.09 -70.66 -2.98
CA ALA A 7 22.39 -69.58 -2.28
C ALA A 7 22.78 -69.44 -0.80
N ALA A 8 22.57 -68.23 -0.25
CA ALA A 8 22.12 -68.06 1.13
C ALA A 8 21.31 -66.76 1.26
N VAL A 9 20.02 -66.93 1.56
CA VAL A 9 19.07 -65.92 2.01
C VAL A 9 19.08 -65.94 3.54
N THR A 10 19.18 -64.78 4.20
CA THR A 10 18.41 -64.45 5.42
C THR A 10 18.58 -62.97 5.84
N THR A 11 17.51 -62.21 5.59
CA THR A 11 16.79 -61.32 6.51
C THR A 11 17.52 -60.72 7.72
N ALA A 12 17.53 -59.38 7.84
CA ALA A 12 17.19 -58.66 9.07
C ALA A 12 16.92 -57.17 8.81
N CYS A 13 15.83 -56.69 9.40
CA CYS A 13 15.29 -55.34 9.38
C CYS A 13 16.27 -54.27 9.89
N GLY A 14 16.17 -53.06 9.34
CA GLY A 14 16.85 -51.86 9.87
C GLY A 14 16.23 -50.59 9.29
N ALA A 15 15.03 -50.25 9.75
CA ALA A 15 14.41 -48.96 9.52
C ALA A 15 14.92 -47.91 10.53
N ALA A 16 14.72 -46.64 10.17
CA ALA A 16 14.96 -45.40 10.93
C ALA A 16 16.32 -44.70 10.69
N LEU A 17 16.45 -44.09 9.51
CA LEU A 17 17.26 -42.86 9.37
C LEU A 17 16.47 -41.72 10.03
N LEU A 18 16.92 -41.28 11.20
CA LEU A 18 16.49 -40.04 11.83
C LEU A 18 17.08 -38.87 11.04
N THR A 19 16.36 -38.41 10.02
CA THR A 19 16.60 -37.09 9.42
C THR A 19 16.03 -36.06 10.37
N THR A 20 16.89 -35.45 11.20
CA THR A 20 16.53 -34.24 11.93
C THR A 20 16.38 -33.11 10.92
N ALA A 21 15.17 -32.93 10.40
CA ALA A 21 14.79 -31.72 9.69
C ALA A 21 14.83 -30.58 10.73
N LEU A 22 15.90 -29.80 10.72
CA LEU A 22 15.88 -28.47 11.30
C LEU A 22 14.78 -27.70 10.55
N PRO A 23 13.72 -27.20 11.21
CA PRO A 23 12.91 -26.18 10.57
C PRO A 23 13.86 -24.99 10.33
N ALA A 24 14.07 -24.65 9.06
CA ALA A 24 14.52 -23.33 8.70
C ALA A 24 13.45 -22.37 9.25
N ALA A 25 13.74 -21.77 10.40
CA ALA A 25 12.99 -20.64 10.87
C ALA A 25 13.26 -19.53 9.85
N ALA A 26 12.38 -19.43 8.85
CA ALA A 26 12.11 -18.15 8.25
C ALA A 26 11.70 -17.26 9.42
N ALA A 27 12.56 -16.30 9.76
CA ALA A 27 12.19 -15.23 10.65
C ALA A 27 11.10 -14.42 9.93
N THR A 28 9.85 -14.87 10.04
CA THR A 28 8.71 -13.98 9.92
C THR A 28 8.70 -13.20 11.23
N THR A 29 9.43 -12.09 11.25
CA THR A 29 9.10 -10.99 12.15
C THR A 29 7.74 -10.46 11.69
N ASP A 30 6.70 -11.19 12.07
CA ASP A 30 5.34 -10.67 12.17
C ASP A 30 5.29 -9.89 13.50
N ASP A 31 6.09 -8.82 13.54
CA ASP A 31 5.79 -7.72 14.41
C ASP A 31 4.53 -7.14 13.78
N GLY A 32 3.36 -7.26 14.41
CA GLY A 32 2.05 -6.94 13.80
C GLY A 32 1.85 -5.50 13.31
N ALA A 33 2.92 -4.71 13.17
CA ALA A 33 3.00 -3.51 12.38
C ALA A 33 3.45 -3.90 10.96
N GLY A 34 2.58 -3.74 9.96
CA GLY A 34 2.92 -4.02 8.56
C GLY A 34 4.15 -3.22 8.06
N MET A 35 4.60 -3.44 6.83
CA MET A 35 5.72 -2.68 6.27
C MET A 35 5.41 -1.16 6.25
N ALA A 36 6.41 -0.33 6.48
CA ALA A 36 6.34 1.11 6.22
C ALA A 36 6.58 1.35 4.73
N SER A 37 5.92 2.36 4.16
CA SER A 37 6.08 2.75 2.76
C SER A 37 6.82 4.08 2.70
N LEU A 38 7.98 4.13 2.03
CA LEU A 38 8.77 5.36 1.89
C LEU A 38 8.88 5.76 0.42
N SER A 39 8.38 6.95 0.08
CA SER A 39 8.68 7.61 -1.19
C SER A 39 9.74 8.69 -0.99
N VAL A 40 10.51 9.00 -2.02
CA VAL A 40 11.55 10.04 -1.98
C VAL A 40 11.32 11.02 -3.12
N LEU A 41 11.26 12.31 -2.81
CA LEU A 41 11.18 13.40 -3.78
C LEU A 41 12.49 14.19 -3.75
N HIS A 42 13.02 14.52 -4.93
CA HIS A 42 14.12 15.45 -5.06
C HIS A 42 13.65 16.81 -5.55
N GLY A 43 13.90 17.85 -4.78
CA GLY A 43 13.45 19.22 -4.99
C GLY A 43 14.56 20.25 -4.80
N VAL A 44 15.83 19.87 -4.96
CA VAL A 44 16.96 20.80 -5.00
C VAL A 44 17.30 21.09 -6.46
N PRO A 45 17.10 22.32 -6.97
CA PRO A 45 17.41 22.68 -8.35
C PRO A 45 18.88 22.45 -8.72
N GLU A 46 19.12 22.14 -10.00
CA GLU A 46 20.45 22.06 -10.63
C GLU A 46 21.46 21.09 -9.97
N LEU A 47 20.99 20.20 -9.09
CA LEU A 47 21.83 19.24 -8.39
C LEU A 47 21.33 17.83 -8.66
N THR A 48 22.12 16.97 -9.29
CA THR A 48 21.84 15.52 -9.31
C THR A 48 22.45 14.89 -8.08
N VAL A 49 21.69 14.03 -7.40
CA VAL A 49 22.07 13.48 -6.10
C VAL A 49 21.97 11.97 -6.05
N ASP A 50 22.75 11.39 -5.15
CA ASP A 50 22.61 9.99 -4.74
C ASP A 50 22.00 9.91 -3.34
N VAL A 51 21.14 8.92 -3.13
CA VAL A 51 20.47 8.71 -1.85
C VAL A 51 20.95 7.41 -1.22
N TYR A 52 21.47 7.52 -0.01
CA TYR A 52 21.97 6.41 0.80
C TYR A 52 21.02 6.14 1.96
N VAL A 53 20.79 4.85 2.22
CA VAL A 53 20.01 4.36 3.36
C VAL A 53 20.91 3.41 4.15
N ASN A 54 21.17 3.73 5.42
CA ASN A 54 22.10 2.98 6.28
C ASN A 54 23.50 2.79 5.65
N GLY A 55 23.95 3.78 4.87
CA GLY A 55 25.23 3.76 4.15
C GLY A 55 25.22 2.98 2.83
N ASP A 56 24.12 2.32 2.45
CA ASP A 56 23.97 1.63 1.18
C ASP A 56 23.34 2.56 0.12
N LEU A 57 23.97 2.64 -1.06
CA LEU A 57 23.44 3.41 -2.20
C LEU A 57 22.11 2.81 -2.66
N THR A 58 21.04 3.59 -2.54
CA THR A 58 19.67 3.14 -2.82
C THR A 58 19.10 3.77 -4.07
N LEU A 59 19.34 5.07 -4.29
CA LEU A 59 19.01 5.78 -5.52
C LEU A 59 20.28 6.43 -6.07
N ASP A 60 20.51 6.28 -7.36
CA ASP A 60 21.70 6.69 -8.10
C ASP A 60 21.27 7.69 -9.19
N ASP A 61 22.03 8.76 -9.37
CA ASP A 61 21.77 9.81 -10.38
C ASP A 61 20.34 10.42 -10.31
N PHE A 62 19.82 10.65 -9.10
CA PHE A 62 18.45 11.14 -8.90
C PHE A 62 18.32 12.63 -9.26
N ALA A 63 17.45 12.96 -10.23
CA ALA A 63 17.36 14.29 -10.82
C ALA A 63 16.29 15.17 -10.15
N PRO A 64 16.46 16.51 -10.17
CA PRO A 64 15.47 17.42 -9.56
C PRO A 64 14.09 17.28 -10.19
N GLY A 65 13.06 17.20 -9.34
CA GLY A 65 11.67 16.97 -9.71
C GLY A 65 11.27 15.51 -9.76
N ASP A 66 12.23 14.57 -9.72
CA ASP A 66 11.93 13.15 -9.74
C ASP A 66 11.38 12.69 -8.38
N LEU A 67 10.48 11.70 -8.47
CA LEU A 67 9.89 11.01 -7.33
C LEU A 67 10.12 9.50 -7.47
N ALA A 68 10.74 8.91 -6.46
CA ALA A 68 11.02 7.49 -6.37
C ALA A 68 10.16 6.81 -5.29
N GLY A 69 9.93 5.51 -5.47
CA GLY A 69 9.19 4.66 -4.54
C GLY A 69 7.73 4.42 -4.95
N PRO A 70 6.89 3.94 -4.01
CA PRO A 70 7.25 3.66 -2.62
C PRO A 70 8.15 2.42 -2.48
N LEU A 71 9.09 2.49 -1.53
CA LEU A 71 9.89 1.36 -1.06
C LEU A 71 9.26 0.81 0.23
N ASP A 72 9.03 -0.50 0.28
CA ASP A 72 8.56 -1.18 1.49
C ASP A 72 9.73 -1.46 2.42
N LEU A 73 9.72 -0.84 3.59
CA LEU A 73 10.74 -0.93 4.62
C LEU A 73 10.17 -1.56 5.89
N ALA A 74 10.99 -2.35 6.58
CA ALA A 74 10.61 -2.84 7.89
C ALA A 74 10.51 -1.66 8.87
N PRO A 75 9.66 -1.73 9.91
CA PRO A 75 9.65 -0.72 10.96
C PRO A 75 11.01 -0.68 11.66
N GLY A 76 11.53 0.52 11.94
CA GLY A 76 12.85 0.67 12.57
C GLY A 76 13.50 2.02 12.30
N ASP A 77 14.72 2.17 12.82
CA ASP A 77 15.54 3.36 12.61
C ASP A 77 16.39 3.23 11.36
N TYR A 78 16.41 4.29 10.56
CA TYR A 78 17.16 4.40 9.31
C TYR A 78 17.98 5.68 9.29
N GLU A 79 19.23 5.58 8.87
CA GLU A 79 20.08 6.74 8.59
C GLU A 79 19.96 7.10 7.10
N LEU A 80 19.53 8.32 6.80
CA LEU A 80 19.42 8.83 5.44
C LEU A 80 20.51 9.86 5.18
N ALA A 81 21.21 9.71 4.05
CA ALA A 81 22.19 10.68 3.59
C ALA A 81 22.02 10.93 2.09
N VAL A 82 22.20 12.19 1.68
CA VAL A 82 22.13 12.59 0.27
C VAL A 82 23.46 13.22 -0.12
N THR A 83 24.08 12.74 -1.18
CA THR A 83 25.36 13.25 -1.70
C THR A 83 25.18 13.82 -3.10
N ALA A 84 26.19 14.53 -3.60
CA ALA A 84 26.30 14.77 -5.03
C ALA A 84 26.49 13.44 -5.78
N ALA A 85 25.99 13.34 -7.00
CA ALA A 85 26.04 12.11 -7.80
C ALA A 85 27.46 11.66 -8.20
N ASP A 86 28.44 12.57 -8.15
CA ASP A 86 29.85 12.27 -8.43
C ASP A 86 30.68 12.01 -7.16
N ALA A 87 30.04 11.95 -5.99
CA ALA A 87 30.70 11.64 -4.73
C ALA A 87 31.25 10.20 -4.74
N ALA A 88 32.43 10.01 -4.14
CA ALA A 88 33.04 8.68 -4.05
C ALA A 88 32.30 7.75 -3.06
N ASP A 89 31.71 8.34 -2.01
CA ASP A 89 30.95 7.68 -0.95
C ASP A 89 30.12 8.71 -0.15
N ALA A 90 29.38 8.23 0.86
CA ALA A 90 28.52 9.03 1.74
C ALA A 90 29.26 9.77 2.88
N SER A 91 30.60 9.92 2.82
CA SER A 91 31.35 10.57 3.91
C SER A 91 31.20 12.09 3.98
N GLU A 92 30.83 12.74 2.86
CA GLU A 92 30.59 14.19 2.77
C GLU A 92 29.20 14.47 2.17
N PRO A 93 28.11 14.18 2.92
CA PRO A 93 26.77 14.40 2.41
C PRO A 93 26.45 15.88 2.26
N VAL A 94 25.70 16.21 1.21
CA VAL A 94 25.13 17.54 0.98
C VAL A 94 23.94 17.78 1.90
N ILE A 95 23.16 16.72 2.19
CA ILE A 95 22.08 16.73 3.17
C ILE A 95 22.23 15.52 4.09
N GLY A 96 22.23 15.77 5.40
CA GLY A 96 22.32 14.73 6.43
C GLY A 96 23.75 14.50 6.95
N PRO A 97 24.01 13.35 7.60
CA PRO A 97 23.07 12.25 7.84
C PRO A 97 21.90 12.67 8.75
N VAL A 98 20.70 12.10 8.50
CA VAL A 98 19.49 12.30 9.29
C VAL A 98 18.93 10.96 9.72
N ASP A 99 18.71 10.78 11.02
CA ASP A 99 18.04 9.60 11.58
C ASP A 99 16.52 9.75 11.44
N VAL A 100 15.87 8.72 10.87
CA VAL A 100 14.43 8.64 10.72
C VAL A 100 13.93 7.31 11.29
N THR A 101 12.95 7.39 12.20
CA THR A 101 12.25 6.21 12.71
C THR A 101 10.99 5.97 11.90
N LEU A 102 10.91 4.80 11.24
CA LEU A 102 9.75 4.38 10.47
C LEU A 102 8.84 3.47 11.30
N GLU A 103 7.59 3.89 11.46
CA GLU A 103 6.54 3.06 12.03
C GLU A 103 5.87 2.19 10.97
N GLY A 104 5.58 0.93 11.33
CA GLY A 104 4.95 0.00 10.40
C GLY A 104 3.52 0.39 10.03
N GLY A 105 3.14 0.09 8.78
CA GLY A 105 1.83 0.42 8.22
C GLY A 105 1.63 1.91 7.94
N THR A 106 2.68 2.73 8.07
CA THR A 106 2.62 4.17 7.81
C THR A 106 3.24 4.48 6.44
N SER A 107 2.62 5.41 5.72
CA SER A 107 3.14 5.93 4.46
C SER A 107 3.89 7.24 4.71
N TYR A 108 5.11 7.33 4.20
CA TYR A 108 5.99 8.47 4.32
C TYR A 108 6.44 8.97 2.95
N THR A 109 6.70 10.27 2.86
CA THR A 109 7.49 10.84 1.77
C THR A 109 8.62 11.67 2.35
N ALA A 110 9.87 11.31 2.05
CA ALA A 110 11.03 12.14 2.32
C ALA A 110 11.27 13.08 1.14
N ALA A 111 11.31 14.38 1.37
CA ALA A 111 11.67 15.36 0.36
C ALA A 111 13.05 15.94 0.66
N ALA A 112 13.98 15.84 -0.28
CA ALA A 112 15.20 16.64 -0.29
C ALA A 112 14.89 17.95 -1.01
N HIS A 113 15.06 19.10 -0.36
CA HIS A 113 14.62 20.39 -0.90
C HIS A 113 15.45 21.56 -0.35
N LEU A 114 15.13 22.78 -0.77
CA LEU A 114 15.71 23.99 -0.17
C LEU A 114 14.85 24.46 1.01
N ASP A 115 15.46 24.86 2.11
CA ASP A 115 14.76 25.56 3.19
C ASP A 115 14.36 26.99 2.76
N ALA A 116 13.69 27.73 3.64
CA ALA A 116 13.23 29.09 3.35
C ALA A 116 14.37 30.07 3.04
N ASP A 117 15.59 29.80 3.51
CA ASP A 117 16.78 30.62 3.29
C ASP A 117 17.56 30.17 2.03
N GLY A 118 17.15 29.08 1.37
CA GLY A 118 17.78 28.55 0.15
C GLY A 118 18.88 27.52 0.40
N GLN A 119 18.95 26.91 1.59
CA GLN A 119 19.95 25.89 1.91
C GLN A 119 19.37 24.47 1.71
N PRO A 120 20.14 23.53 1.13
CA PRO A 120 19.70 22.15 1.00
C PRO A 120 19.37 21.51 2.36
N THR A 121 18.21 20.89 2.45
CA THR A 121 17.69 20.20 3.64
C THR A 121 16.82 19.00 3.24
N ALA A 122 16.42 18.19 4.22
CA ALA A 122 15.45 17.11 4.02
C ALA A 122 14.34 17.16 5.07
N THR A 123 13.11 16.95 4.62
CA THR A 123 11.92 16.86 5.48
C THR A 123 11.19 15.55 5.21
N ALA A 124 10.89 14.81 6.27
CA ALA A 124 10.04 13.63 6.20
C ALA A 124 8.60 14.00 6.53
N PHE A 125 7.68 13.64 5.63
CA PHE A 125 6.25 13.84 5.81
C PHE A 125 5.55 12.51 6.01
N VAL A 126 4.58 12.49 6.93
CA VAL A 126 3.64 11.37 7.08
C VAL A 126 2.47 11.62 6.13
N ASN A 127 2.19 10.69 5.23
CA ASN A 127 1.07 10.79 4.32
C ASN A 127 -0.22 10.35 5.02
N ASP A 128 -1.24 11.21 4.98
CA ASP A 128 -2.57 10.88 5.49
C ASP A 128 -3.29 9.91 4.54
N THR A 129 -3.26 8.63 4.90
CA THR A 129 -3.95 7.54 4.18
C THR A 129 -5.26 7.16 4.84
N SER A 130 -5.88 8.06 5.61
CA SER A 130 -7.20 7.81 6.18
C SER A 130 -8.27 7.69 5.10
N MET A 131 -9.29 6.88 5.38
CA MET A 131 -10.38 6.58 4.45
C MET A 131 -11.16 7.85 4.07
N LEU A 132 -11.51 7.95 2.78
CA LEU A 132 -12.29 9.05 2.23
C LEU A 132 -13.74 8.65 2.03
N GLU A 133 -14.65 9.62 2.14
CA GLU A 133 -16.05 9.43 1.77
C GLU A 133 -16.21 9.13 0.27
N ALA A 134 -17.30 8.47 -0.09
CA ALA A 134 -17.61 8.19 -1.50
C ALA A 134 -17.72 9.49 -2.31
N GLY A 135 -17.12 9.51 -3.50
CA GLY A 135 -17.05 10.67 -4.37
C GLY A 135 -16.01 11.74 -3.98
N GLN A 136 -15.24 11.54 -2.91
CA GLN A 136 -14.21 12.49 -2.46
C GLN A 136 -12.79 12.00 -2.78
N GLY A 137 -11.91 12.95 -3.04
CA GLY A 137 -10.45 12.79 -3.07
C GLY A 137 -9.79 13.72 -2.06
N ARG A 138 -8.52 13.46 -1.72
CA ARG A 138 -7.71 14.34 -0.87
C ARG A 138 -6.70 15.10 -1.75
N LEU A 139 -6.58 16.40 -1.55
CA LEU A 139 -5.52 17.23 -2.11
C LEU A 139 -4.63 17.70 -0.96
N THR A 140 -3.36 17.32 -0.97
CA THR A 140 -2.36 17.81 -0.01
C THR A 140 -1.38 18.70 -0.73
N VAL A 141 -1.19 19.93 -0.25
CA VAL A 141 -0.21 20.87 -0.78
C VAL A 141 0.93 20.99 0.21
N ARG A 142 2.15 20.74 -0.26
CA ARG A 142 3.39 20.86 0.50
C ARG A 142 4.20 22.01 -0.07
N HIS A 143 4.51 23.00 0.76
CA HIS A 143 5.43 24.07 0.40
C HIS A 143 6.84 23.69 0.86
N ILE A 144 7.72 23.37 -0.08
CA ILE A 144 9.11 22.98 0.18
C ILE A 144 10.08 23.82 -0.66
N ALA A 145 9.64 24.96 -1.18
CA ALA A 145 10.47 25.88 -1.97
C ALA A 145 11.11 26.94 -1.08
N ALA A 146 12.31 27.38 -1.45
CA ALA A 146 12.93 28.59 -0.92
C ALA A 146 12.16 29.82 -1.42
N ALA A 147 11.07 30.12 -0.74
CA ALA A 147 10.18 31.22 -1.06
C ALA A 147 9.47 31.71 0.20
N PRO A 148 8.94 32.95 0.19
CA PRO A 148 8.06 33.44 1.24
C PRO A 148 6.81 32.57 1.43
N ALA A 149 5.99 32.93 2.43
CA ALA A 149 4.67 32.33 2.60
C ALA A 149 3.82 32.50 1.33
N VAL A 150 3.04 31.48 0.98
CA VAL A 150 2.23 31.45 -0.24
C VAL A 150 0.75 31.25 0.04
N ASP A 151 -0.08 31.80 -0.82
CA ASP A 151 -1.51 31.50 -0.87
C ASP A 151 -1.77 30.54 -2.04
N VAL A 152 -2.55 29.48 -1.78
CA VAL A 152 -2.93 28.48 -2.79
C VAL A 152 -4.37 28.74 -3.21
N TRP A 153 -4.55 28.88 -4.51
CA TRP A 153 -5.82 29.17 -5.16
C TRP A 153 -6.39 27.90 -5.78
N ALA A 154 -7.70 27.73 -5.68
CA ALA A 154 -8.47 26.71 -6.37
C ALA A 154 -9.70 27.37 -7.02
N ASP A 155 -9.86 27.17 -8.33
CA ASP A 155 -10.96 27.72 -9.15
C ASP A 155 -11.16 29.24 -8.96
N GLY A 156 -10.04 29.97 -8.84
CA GLY A 156 -10.01 31.43 -8.69
C GLY A 156 -10.31 31.97 -7.28
N ALA A 157 -10.42 31.11 -6.26
CA ALA A 157 -10.56 31.50 -4.86
C ALA A 157 -9.39 30.99 -4.01
N VAL A 158 -9.01 31.73 -2.97
CA VAL A 158 -7.97 31.28 -2.02
C VAL A 158 -8.51 30.12 -1.19
N ALA A 159 -7.86 28.96 -1.30
CA ALA A 159 -8.21 27.74 -0.57
C ALA A 159 -7.31 27.52 0.65
N ILE A 160 -6.04 27.93 0.58
CA ILE A 160 -5.07 27.86 1.67
C ILE A 160 -4.36 29.21 1.74
N GLU A 161 -4.37 29.84 2.91
CA GLU A 161 -3.71 31.12 3.16
C GLU A 161 -2.41 30.91 3.94
N GLY A 162 -1.34 31.60 3.52
CA GLY A 162 -0.11 31.75 4.28
C GLY A 162 0.63 30.45 4.59
N LEU A 163 0.65 29.49 3.66
CA LEU A 163 1.42 28.26 3.80
C LEU A 163 2.92 28.60 3.75
N THR A 164 3.71 28.10 4.70
CA THR A 164 5.14 28.36 4.84
C THR A 164 5.97 27.12 4.58
N ASN A 165 7.24 27.25 4.19
CA ASN A 165 8.15 26.11 4.08
C ASN A 165 8.60 25.66 5.49
N PRO A 166 8.59 24.34 5.83
CA PRO A 166 8.23 23.18 5.01
C PRO A 166 6.79 22.64 5.26
N ASP A 167 5.84 23.49 5.65
CA ASP A 167 4.51 23.07 6.09
C ASP A 167 3.63 22.52 4.95
N GLU A 168 2.61 21.77 5.36
CA GLU A 168 1.62 21.18 4.47
C GLU A 168 0.18 21.48 4.87
N LYS A 169 -0.73 21.39 3.90
CA LYS A 169 -2.17 21.45 4.16
C LYS A 169 -2.93 20.48 3.27
N SER A 170 -3.88 19.77 3.87
CA SER A 170 -4.77 18.84 3.18
C SER A 170 -6.20 19.38 3.12
N LEU A 171 -6.86 19.14 1.98
CA LEU A 171 -8.24 19.45 1.69
C LEU A 171 -8.93 18.19 1.16
N GLU A 172 -10.12 17.89 1.65
CA GLU A 172 -10.97 16.84 1.07
C GLU A 172 -11.97 17.53 0.12
N LEU A 173 -11.96 17.10 -1.14
CA LEU A 173 -12.66 17.77 -2.23
C LEU A 173 -13.45 16.73 -3.04
N PRO A 174 -14.59 17.10 -3.65
CA PRO A 174 -15.23 16.26 -4.64
C PRO A 174 -14.25 15.87 -5.76
N ALA A 175 -14.29 14.61 -6.18
CA ALA A 175 -13.46 14.16 -7.29
C ALA A 175 -13.77 14.94 -8.57
N GLY A 176 -12.72 15.36 -9.27
CA GLY A 176 -12.84 16.29 -10.39
C GLY A 176 -11.50 16.89 -10.78
N THR A 177 -11.52 17.86 -11.69
CA THR A 177 -10.35 18.68 -12.03
C THR A 177 -10.59 20.08 -11.51
N ILE A 178 -9.61 20.63 -10.81
CA ILE A 178 -9.62 22.01 -10.32
C ILE A 178 -8.51 22.79 -11.01
N GLU A 179 -8.72 24.07 -11.25
CA GLU A 179 -7.65 24.98 -11.68
C GLU A 179 -6.92 25.49 -10.42
N ALA A 180 -5.65 25.13 -10.27
CA ALA A 180 -4.84 25.53 -9.14
C ALA A 180 -3.78 26.57 -9.52
N ALA A 181 -3.53 27.52 -8.63
CA ALA A 181 -2.45 28.49 -8.77
C ALA A 181 -1.85 28.81 -7.38
N VAL A 182 -0.63 29.34 -7.36
CA VAL A 182 0.05 29.75 -6.12
C VAL A 182 0.56 31.17 -6.28
N SER A 183 0.28 32.03 -5.32
CA SER A 183 0.81 33.40 -5.25
C SER A 183 1.60 33.60 -3.96
N VAL A 184 2.40 34.67 -3.90
CA VAL A 184 2.96 35.13 -2.62
C VAL A 184 1.81 35.56 -1.71
N SER A 185 1.90 35.27 -0.42
CA SER A 185 0.79 35.51 0.51
C SER A 185 0.42 36.99 0.57
N GLY A 186 -0.88 37.27 0.42
CA GLY A 186 -1.42 38.63 0.33
C GLY A 186 -1.32 39.27 -1.05
N GLU A 187 -0.73 38.59 -2.05
CA GLU A 187 -0.70 39.00 -3.44
C GLU A 187 -1.68 38.19 -4.29
N THR A 188 -2.13 38.77 -5.40
CA THR A 188 -3.08 38.14 -6.33
C THR A 188 -2.45 37.68 -7.64
N ASP A 189 -1.19 38.04 -7.90
CA ASP A 189 -0.48 37.61 -9.11
C ASP A 189 0.15 36.23 -8.86
N PRO A 190 -0.24 35.19 -9.61
CA PRO A 190 0.28 33.86 -9.39
C PRO A 190 1.74 33.76 -9.86
N VAL A 191 2.59 33.18 -9.01
CA VAL A 191 3.98 32.83 -9.32
C VAL A 191 4.11 31.43 -9.90
N LEU A 192 3.16 30.54 -9.59
CA LEU A 192 3.03 29.21 -10.19
C LEU A 192 1.59 29.01 -10.66
N GLY A 193 1.44 28.44 -11.86
CA GLY A 193 0.13 28.21 -12.48
C GLY A 193 -0.42 29.42 -13.25
N PRO A 194 -1.70 29.37 -13.67
CA PRO A 194 -2.67 28.32 -13.38
C PRO A 194 -2.31 26.96 -14.01
N THR A 195 -2.63 25.86 -13.32
CA THR A 195 -2.49 24.50 -13.83
C THR A 195 -3.68 23.65 -13.40
N ASP A 196 -4.10 22.74 -14.28
CA ASP A 196 -5.14 21.77 -13.96
C ASP A 196 -4.57 20.70 -13.01
N VAL A 197 -5.25 20.47 -11.89
CA VAL A 197 -4.95 19.40 -10.94
C VAL A 197 -6.13 18.45 -10.84
N THR A 198 -5.89 17.17 -11.10
CA THR A 198 -6.93 16.13 -10.97
C THR A 198 -7.00 15.62 -9.54
N VAL A 199 -8.16 15.77 -8.92
CA VAL A 199 -8.52 15.14 -7.65
C VAL A 199 -9.26 13.83 -7.95
N THR A 200 -8.61 12.71 -7.67
CA THR A 200 -9.15 11.37 -7.92
C THR A 200 -9.93 10.85 -6.71
N GLU A 201 -11.10 10.25 -6.95
CA GLU A 201 -11.90 9.62 -5.90
C GLU A 201 -11.11 8.52 -5.18
N GLY A 202 -11.15 8.50 -3.84
CA GLY A 202 -10.50 7.46 -3.04
C GLY A 202 -8.97 7.48 -3.12
N ALA A 203 -8.38 8.59 -3.55
CA ALA A 203 -6.95 8.81 -3.62
C ALA A 203 -6.56 10.17 -3.01
N ALA A 204 -5.31 10.28 -2.56
CA ALA A 204 -4.67 11.53 -2.19
C ALA A 204 -3.72 11.97 -3.30
N THR A 205 -3.91 13.18 -3.79
CA THR A 205 -2.98 13.86 -4.70
C THR A 205 -2.16 14.83 -3.87
N VAL A 206 -0.86 14.57 -3.76
CA VAL A 206 0.08 15.45 -3.06
C VAL A 206 0.81 16.30 -4.09
N VAL A 207 0.71 17.62 -3.97
CA VAL A 207 1.37 18.59 -4.83
C VAL A 207 2.49 19.25 -4.03
N TYR A 208 3.69 19.26 -4.59
CA TYR A 208 4.89 19.83 -3.99
C TYR A 208 5.29 21.08 -4.77
N ALA A 209 5.33 22.23 -4.11
CA ALA A 209 5.98 23.42 -4.63
C ALA A 209 7.44 23.41 -4.17
N TRP A 210 8.38 23.36 -5.10
CA TRP A 210 9.82 23.23 -4.81
C TRP A 210 10.66 24.19 -5.66
N GLY A 211 11.94 24.33 -5.32
CA GLY A 211 12.89 25.23 -6.00
C GLY A 211 13.11 26.54 -5.25
N SER A 212 13.59 27.57 -5.95
CA SER A 212 13.93 28.88 -5.39
C SER A 212 13.18 29.99 -6.10
N ALA A 213 12.51 30.84 -5.32
CA ALA A 213 11.86 32.04 -5.84
C ALA A 213 12.87 33.09 -6.29
N GLU A 214 13.99 33.22 -5.56
CA GLU A 214 15.04 34.19 -5.89
C GLU A 214 15.78 33.82 -7.18
N ASP A 215 16.03 32.53 -7.39
CA ASP A 215 16.74 32.02 -8.57
C ASP A 215 15.81 31.73 -9.77
N GLY A 216 14.50 31.92 -9.60
CA GLY A 216 13.51 31.70 -10.66
C GLY A 216 13.36 30.23 -11.08
N SER A 217 13.63 29.30 -10.17
CA SER A 217 13.63 27.86 -10.43
C SER A 217 12.42 27.14 -9.84
N LEU A 218 11.36 27.88 -9.48
CA LEU A 218 10.15 27.31 -8.89
C LEU A 218 9.49 26.31 -9.84
N ALA A 219 9.14 25.15 -9.30
CA ALA A 219 8.50 24.08 -10.04
C ALA A 219 7.51 23.30 -9.18
N LEU A 220 6.70 22.47 -9.84
CA LEU A 220 5.73 21.60 -9.20
C LEU A 220 6.09 20.13 -9.43
N ALA A 221 5.89 19.29 -8.42
CA ALA A 221 5.87 17.84 -8.55
C ALA A 221 4.57 17.30 -7.96
N THR A 222 4.13 16.13 -8.42
CA THR A 222 2.87 15.51 -7.96
C THR A 222 3.08 14.05 -7.62
N GLN A 223 2.47 13.61 -6.53
CA GLN A 223 2.41 12.21 -6.11
C GLN A 223 0.95 11.78 -5.97
N ALA A 224 0.60 10.62 -6.49
CA ALA A 224 -0.70 9.99 -6.24
C ALA A 224 -0.52 8.85 -5.23
N ILE A 225 -1.35 8.85 -4.20
CA ILE A 225 -1.44 7.78 -3.20
C ILE A 225 -2.86 7.22 -3.30
N GLU A 226 -2.99 5.95 -3.61
CA GLU A 226 -4.29 5.30 -3.85
C GLU A 226 -4.72 4.44 -2.64
N GLY A 227 -5.95 3.93 -2.68
CA GLY A 227 -6.41 2.91 -1.73
C GLY A 227 -7.22 3.43 -0.55
N MET A 228 -7.68 4.68 -0.58
CA MET A 228 -8.49 5.32 0.48
C MET A 228 -10.01 5.21 0.26
N HIS A 229 -10.45 4.35 -0.66
CA HIS A 229 -11.86 4.18 -1.03
C HIS A 229 -12.67 3.55 0.10
N SER A 230 -13.78 4.18 0.50
CA SER A 230 -14.78 3.54 1.37
C SER A 230 -15.45 2.35 0.67
N ALA A 231 -15.73 1.29 1.43
CA ALA A 231 -16.53 0.16 0.92
C ALA A 231 -17.91 0.67 0.46
N PRO A 232 -18.48 0.16 -0.65
CA PRO A 232 -19.76 0.61 -1.13
C PRO A 232 -20.85 0.39 -0.07
N GLU A 233 -21.64 1.44 0.20
CA GLU A 233 -22.89 1.30 0.95
C GLU A 233 -23.79 0.33 0.15
N GLY A 234 -24.06 -0.84 0.71
CA GLY A 234 -24.55 -2.01 -0.04
C GLY A 234 -25.67 -1.71 -1.05
N VAL A 235 -25.66 -2.42 -2.18
CA VAL A 235 -26.72 -2.32 -3.19
C VAL A 235 -28.09 -2.66 -2.57
N PRO A 236 -29.09 -1.77 -2.65
CA PRO A 236 -30.44 -2.06 -2.19
C PRO A 236 -31.06 -3.17 -3.05
N THR A 237 -30.84 -4.42 -2.68
CA THR A 237 -31.61 -5.54 -3.21
C THR A 237 -32.99 -5.46 -2.56
N GLY A 238 -33.92 -4.75 -3.21
CA GLY A 238 -35.28 -4.62 -2.75
C GLY A 238 -35.82 -5.96 -2.25
N THR A 239 -36.34 -5.99 -1.03
CA THR A 239 -36.86 -7.22 -0.41
C THR A 239 -38.13 -7.64 -1.11
N THR A 240 -38.03 -8.46 -2.16
CA THR A 240 -39.19 -9.24 -2.61
C THR A 240 -39.48 -10.27 -1.53
N GLN A 241 -40.43 -9.96 -0.66
CA GLN A 241 -41.07 -10.98 0.16
C GLN A 241 -41.67 -12.02 -0.79
N VAL A 242 -41.05 -13.18 -0.91
CA VAL A 242 -41.72 -14.35 -1.47
C VAL A 242 -42.84 -14.68 -0.50
N PRO A 243 -44.13 -14.56 -0.88
CA PRO A 243 -45.20 -15.04 -0.02
C PRO A 243 -44.94 -16.52 0.21
N GLY A 244 -44.70 -16.91 1.46
CA GLY A 244 -44.59 -18.30 1.82
C GLY A 244 -45.94 -18.97 1.54
N GLU A 245 -46.07 -19.60 0.37
CA GLU A 245 -47.09 -20.63 0.18
C GLU A 245 -46.85 -21.66 1.28
N GLN A 246 -47.82 -21.77 2.18
CA GLN A 246 -47.79 -22.66 3.32
C GLN A 246 -47.56 -24.10 2.85
N GLN A 247 -46.30 -24.53 2.90
CA GLN A 247 -45.87 -25.91 2.75
C GLN A 247 -46.25 -26.74 3.99
N GLN A 248 -47.50 -26.62 4.46
CA GLN A 248 -48.07 -27.38 5.56
C GLN A 248 -48.90 -28.60 5.08
N GLY A 249 -49.14 -28.74 3.77
CA GLY A 249 -49.95 -29.84 3.21
C GLY A 249 -49.17 -31.05 2.64
N LEU A 250 -47.86 -30.92 2.37
CA LEU A 250 -47.12 -31.92 1.56
C LEU A 250 -46.20 -32.86 2.36
N TRP A 251 -46.15 -32.77 3.69
CA TRP A 251 -45.34 -33.67 4.52
C TRP A 251 -46.11 -34.90 5.06
N LEU A 252 -47.45 -34.90 5.00
CA LEU A 252 -48.26 -36.06 5.41
C LEU A 252 -48.38 -37.16 4.34
N ALA A 253 -47.99 -36.89 3.09
CA ALA A 253 -47.99 -37.90 2.03
C ALA A 253 -46.66 -38.68 1.91
N VAL A 254 -45.54 -38.13 2.38
CA VAL A 254 -44.21 -38.78 2.26
C VAL A 254 -43.87 -39.65 3.48
N GLY A 255 -44.43 -39.35 4.66
CA GLY A 255 -44.23 -40.16 5.87
C GLY A 255 -44.99 -41.50 5.90
N GLY A 256 -46.09 -41.63 5.16
CA GLY A 256 -46.92 -42.85 5.13
C GLY A 256 -46.42 -43.94 4.18
N GLY A 257 -45.69 -43.58 3.12
CA GLY A 257 -45.24 -44.52 2.08
C GLY A 257 -44.01 -45.37 2.46
N LEU A 258 -43.16 -44.88 3.36
CA LEU A 258 -41.92 -45.56 3.76
C LEU A 258 -42.10 -46.63 4.85
N ALA A 259 -43.23 -46.63 5.57
CA ALA A 259 -43.55 -47.68 6.53
C ALA A 259 -44.14 -48.95 5.87
N ALA A 260 -44.73 -48.84 4.69
CA ALA A 260 -45.33 -49.97 3.97
C ALA A 260 -44.29 -50.83 3.21
N LEU A 261 -43.13 -50.26 2.84
CA LEU A 261 -42.09 -50.98 2.09
C LEU A 261 -41.14 -51.80 2.99
N LEU A 262 -41.04 -51.48 4.29
CA LEU A 262 -40.22 -52.24 5.24
C LEU A 262 -40.93 -53.48 5.81
N ALA A 263 -42.27 -53.55 5.75
CA ALA A 263 -43.04 -54.74 6.14
C ALA A 263 -43.11 -55.82 5.03
N GLY A 264 -42.96 -55.44 3.75
CA GLY A 264 -42.98 -56.37 2.61
C GLY A 264 -41.68 -57.15 2.42
N GLY A 265 -40.52 -56.55 2.72
CA GLY A 265 -39.20 -57.16 2.51
C GLY A 265 -38.86 -58.32 3.46
N VAL A 266 -39.42 -58.33 4.67
CA VAL A 266 -39.12 -59.35 5.69
C VAL A 266 -39.87 -60.68 5.43
N LEU A 267 -40.97 -60.66 4.68
CA LEU A 267 -41.74 -61.88 4.36
C LEU A 267 -41.19 -62.67 3.16
N MET A 268 -40.43 -62.05 2.26
CA MET A 268 -39.81 -62.75 1.11
C MET A 268 -38.48 -63.45 1.46
N ALA A 269 -37.74 -62.95 2.45
CA ALA A 269 -36.47 -63.56 2.88
C ALA A 269 -36.64 -64.90 3.63
N ARG A 270 -37.83 -65.19 4.19
CA ARG A 270 -38.09 -66.48 4.88
C ARG A 270 -38.49 -67.63 3.96
N ARG A 271 -38.76 -67.37 2.67
CA ARG A 271 -39.21 -68.40 1.72
C ARG A 271 -38.11 -69.02 0.87
N GLN A 272 -36.92 -68.41 0.79
CA GLN A 272 -35.80 -68.95 0.00
C GLN A 272 -34.83 -69.85 0.78
N VAL A 273 -34.91 -69.92 2.12
CA VAL A 273 -34.05 -70.81 2.93
C VAL A 273 -34.58 -72.25 3.02
N ALA A 274 -35.82 -72.51 2.57
CA ALA A 274 -36.45 -73.83 2.68
C ALA A 274 -36.32 -74.72 1.42
N SER A 275 -35.59 -74.32 0.38
CA SER A 275 -35.52 -75.08 -0.86
C SER A 275 -34.12 -75.09 -1.48
N SER A 276 -33.12 -75.54 -0.72
CA SER A 276 -31.86 -76.09 -1.26
C SER A 276 -31.07 -76.88 -0.22
N ARG A 277 -31.63 -77.98 0.28
CA ARG A 277 -30.84 -79.13 0.76
C ARG A 277 -31.51 -80.42 0.31
N VAL A 278 -30.84 -81.08 -0.63
CA VAL A 278 -30.80 -82.55 -0.73
C VAL A 278 -29.81 -83.04 0.32
#